data_AF-A0AAE9AFX2-F1
#
_entry.id   AF-A0AAE9AFX2-F1
#
_cell.length_a   1.000
_cell.length_b   1.000
_cell.length_c   1.000
_cell.angle_alpha   90.00
_cell.angle_beta   90.00
_cell.angle_gamma   90.00
#
_symmetry.space_group_name_H-M   'P 1'
#
loop_
_entity.id
_entity.type
_entity.pdbx_description
1 polymer ?
#
loop_
_entity_poly.entity_id
_entity_poly.type
_entity_poly.pdbx_seq_one_letter_code
_entity_poly.pdbx_strand_id
1 'polypeptide(L)'
;MEDMRDQIYRYTKVTARVRDVVLKPVQQFVEQLAKRHRELYSGKWERIVMRMMRDHGIENFSELQAAISGAGRKERVADEEVEKSDNEWKLLQESWELQNDELRQQLEKARAEAEDLQLQLDAVQIEKEGCEKEVERLERAWKLERKTAKELRQMVDQSTGALQEARNTIVRFKRIIECMGRAREPKER
;
A
#
# COMPACT_ATOMS: atom_id res chain seq x y z
N MET A 1 -62.75 -29.57 -11.50
CA MET A 1 -61.48 -28.87 -11.21
C MET A 1 -61.82 -27.79 -10.21
N GLU A 2 -61.54 -28.02 -8.94
CA GLU A 2 -61.70 -27.00 -7.90
C GLU A 2 -60.78 -25.83 -8.24
N ASP A 3 -61.28 -24.59 -8.22
CA ASP A 3 -60.50 -23.42 -8.63
C ASP A 3 -59.25 -23.33 -7.73
N MET A 4 -58.06 -23.26 -8.32
CA MET A 4 -56.80 -23.14 -7.59
C MET A 4 -56.83 -21.93 -6.64
N ARG A 5 -57.63 -20.92 -7.01
CA ARG A 5 -58.01 -19.79 -6.16
C ARG A 5 -58.73 -20.24 -4.88
N ASP A 6 -59.72 -21.12 -4.97
CA ASP A 6 -60.49 -21.62 -3.83
C ASP A 6 -59.63 -22.47 -2.88
N GLN A 7 -58.72 -23.28 -3.41
CA GLN A 7 -57.75 -24.03 -2.59
C GLN A 7 -56.79 -23.10 -1.85
N ILE A 8 -56.26 -22.07 -2.52
CA ILE A 8 -55.41 -21.06 -1.88
C ILE A 8 -56.19 -20.25 -0.83
N TYR A 9 -57.45 -19.92 -1.11
CA TYR A 9 -58.35 -19.24 -0.16
C TYR A 9 -58.63 -20.08 1.09
N ARG A 10 -58.80 -21.40 0.95
CA ARG A 10 -59.12 -22.30 2.06
C ARG A 10 -57.91 -22.69 2.91
N TYR A 11 -56.74 -22.90 2.31
CA TYR A 11 -55.61 -23.54 3.00
C TYR A 11 -54.49 -22.59 3.44
N THR A 12 -54.59 -21.27 3.17
CA THR A 12 -53.50 -20.34 3.51
C THR A 12 -53.98 -19.08 4.25
N LYS A 13 -53.48 -18.87 5.48
CA LYS A 13 -53.69 -17.65 6.29
C LYS A 13 -52.77 -16.49 5.84
N VAL A 14 -52.67 -16.25 4.53
CA VAL A 14 -51.84 -15.16 3.99
C VAL A 14 -52.68 -13.91 3.74
N THR A 15 -52.08 -12.74 3.96
CA THR A 15 -52.72 -11.44 3.68
C THR A 15 -53.09 -11.33 2.20
N ALA A 16 -54.15 -10.59 1.88
CA ALA A 16 -54.64 -10.41 0.51
C ALA A 16 -53.51 -9.98 -0.46
N ARG A 17 -52.59 -9.14 0.02
CA ARG A 17 -51.44 -8.68 -0.76
C ARG A 17 -50.47 -9.80 -1.14
N VAL A 18 -50.12 -10.70 -0.22
CA VAL A 18 -49.22 -11.82 -0.52
C VAL A 18 -49.91 -12.85 -1.41
N ARG A 19 -51.23 -13.01 -1.26
CA ARG A 19 -52.05 -13.85 -2.12
C ARG A 19 -52.07 -13.36 -3.57
N ASP A 20 -52.25 -12.06 -3.77
CA ASP A 20 -52.22 -11.46 -5.11
C ASP A 20 -50.84 -11.54 -5.77
N VAL A 21 -49.77 -11.44 -4.98
CA VAL A 21 -48.39 -11.64 -5.46
C VAL A 21 -48.18 -13.05 -6.01
N VAL A 22 -48.80 -14.07 -5.43
CA VAL A 22 -48.67 -15.47 -5.88
C VAL A 22 -49.67 -15.81 -7.00
N LEU A 23 -50.92 -15.36 -6.89
CA LEU A 23 -51.97 -15.69 -7.85
C LEU A 23 -51.81 -14.96 -9.20
N LYS A 24 -51.31 -13.73 -9.20
CA LYS A 24 -51.20 -12.92 -10.42
C LYS A 24 -50.24 -13.52 -11.45
N PRO A 25 -49.02 -13.98 -11.10
CA PRO A 25 -48.15 -14.68 -12.04
C PRO A 25 -48.78 -15.97 -12.60
N VAL A 26 -49.47 -16.74 -11.75
CA VAL A 26 -50.14 -17.98 -12.16
C VAL A 26 -51.27 -17.70 -13.16
N GLN A 27 -52.07 -16.66 -12.90
CA GLN A 27 -53.13 -16.25 -13.83
C GLN A 27 -52.56 -15.76 -15.16
N GLN A 28 -51.50 -14.94 -15.12
CA GLN A 28 -50.81 -14.51 -16.34
C GLN A 28 -50.27 -15.69 -17.13
N PHE A 29 -49.71 -16.69 -16.45
CA PHE A 29 -49.22 -17.91 -17.09
C PHE A 29 -50.36 -18.72 -17.74
N VAL A 30 -51.48 -18.90 -17.04
CA VAL A 30 -52.67 -19.60 -17.57
C VAL A 30 -53.27 -18.86 -18.76
N GLU A 31 -53.37 -17.53 -18.71
CA GLU A 31 -53.83 -16.71 -19.84
C GLU A 31 -52.90 -16.80 -21.05
N GLN A 32 -51.59 -16.79 -20.83
CA GLN A 32 -50.60 -16.98 -21.88
C GLN A 32 -50.69 -18.39 -22.48
N LEU A 33 -50.83 -19.43 -21.67
CA LEU A 33 -51.04 -20.80 -22.15
C LEU A 33 -52.34 -20.91 -22.95
N ALA A 34 -53.45 -20.36 -22.47
CA ALA A 34 -54.72 -20.37 -23.19
C ALA A 34 -54.65 -19.58 -24.51
N LYS A 35 -53.88 -18.49 -24.55
CA LYS A 35 -53.60 -17.73 -25.77
C LYS A 35 -52.75 -18.55 -26.74
N ARG A 36 -51.66 -19.17 -26.28
CA ARG A 36 -50.79 -20.04 -27.08
C ARG A 36 -51.52 -21.27 -27.61
N HIS A 37 -52.35 -21.89 -26.79
CA HIS A 37 -53.21 -23.00 -27.19
C HIS A 37 -54.20 -22.57 -28.28
N ARG A 38 -54.87 -21.42 -28.14
CA ARG A 38 -55.72 -20.87 -29.21
C ARG A 38 -54.93 -20.54 -30.47
N GLU A 39 -53.69 -20.05 -30.36
CA GLU A 39 -52.82 -19.81 -31.51
C GLU A 39 -52.47 -21.13 -32.24
N LEU A 40 -52.19 -22.21 -31.50
CA LEU A 40 -51.92 -23.54 -32.05
C LEU A 40 -53.12 -24.10 -32.84
N TYR A 41 -54.35 -23.96 -32.35
CA TYR A 41 -55.56 -24.43 -33.06
C TYR A 41 -56.09 -23.46 -34.13
N SER A 42 -55.49 -22.27 -34.29
CA SER A 42 -55.98 -21.24 -35.22
C SER A 42 -55.48 -21.39 -36.67
N GLY A 43 -54.80 -22.49 -37.00
CA GLY A 43 -54.22 -22.70 -38.32
C GLY A 43 -53.03 -21.76 -38.63
N LYS A 44 -52.56 -20.98 -37.64
CA LYS A 44 -51.48 -20.00 -37.81
C LYS A 44 -50.12 -20.69 -37.82
N TRP A 45 -49.93 -21.67 -36.95
CA TRP A 45 -48.69 -22.42 -36.86
C TRP A 45 -48.44 -23.25 -38.11
N GLU A 46 -49.45 -23.93 -38.61
CA GLU A 46 -49.41 -24.69 -39.86
C GLU A 46 -49.05 -23.77 -41.03
N ARG A 47 -49.61 -22.56 -41.09
CA ARG A 47 -49.25 -21.55 -42.11
C ARG A 47 -47.82 -21.03 -41.97
N ILE A 48 -47.34 -20.80 -40.75
CA ILE A 48 -45.96 -20.35 -40.49
C ILE A 48 -44.97 -21.46 -40.87
N VAL A 49 -45.22 -22.69 -40.46
CA VAL A 49 -44.38 -23.85 -40.78
C VAL A 49 -44.38 -24.11 -42.29
N MET A 50 -45.54 -24.08 -42.96
CA MET A 50 -45.59 -24.23 -44.42
C MET A 50 -44.87 -23.09 -45.16
N ARG A 51 -44.92 -21.86 -44.63
CA ARG A 51 -44.14 -20.74 -45.18
C ARG A 51 -42.65 -20.97 -44.99
N MET A 52 -42.20 -21.34 -43.79
CA MET A 52 -40.80 -21.66 -43.52
C MET A 52 -40.31 -22.81 -44.38
N MET A 53 -41.11 -23.87 -44.53
CA MET A 53 -40.80 -24.99 -45.42
C MET A 53 -40.61 -24.50 -46.86
N ARG A 54 -41.50 -23.64 -47.36
CA ARG A 54 -41.38 -23.05 -48.71
C ARG A 54 -40.15 -22.15 -48.86
N ASP A 55 -39.90 -21.28 -47.90
CA ASP A 55 -38.79 -20.32 -47.92
C ASP A 55 -37.43 -21.03 -47.87
N HIS A 56 -37.36 -22.22 -47.26
CA HIS A 56 -36.16 -23.03 -47.12
C HIS A 56 -36.10 -24.22 -48.10
N GLY A 57 -37.04 -24.32 -49.05
CA GLY A 57 -37.08 -25.39 -50.05
C GLY A 57 -37.29 -26.80 -49.47
N ILE A 58 -37.94 -26.90 -48.31
CA ILE A 58 -38.25 -28.15 -47.63
C ILE A 58 -39.59 -28.68 -48.16
N GLU A 59 -39.57 -29.85 -48.80
CA GLU A 59 -40.74 -30.39 -49.50
C GLU A 59 -41.52 -31.40 -48.65
N ASN A 60 -40.88 -32.01 -47.65
CA ASN A 60 -41.50 -33.06 -46.85
C ASN A 60 -41.15 -32.97 -45.35
N PHE A 61 -41.96 -33.67 -44.55
CA PHE A 61 -41.82 -33.69 -43.09
C PHE A 61 -40.47 -34.30 -42.65
N SER A 62 -39.89 -35.22 -43.43
CA SER A 62 -38.61 -35.84 -43.09
C SER A 62 -37.45 -34.85 -43.20
N GLU A 63 -37.45 -34.00 -44.22
CA GLU A 63 -36.50 -32.89 -44.38
C GLU A 63 -36.68 -31.81 -43.31
N LEU A 64 -37.93 -31.48 -42.95
CA LEU A 64 -38.22 -30.57 -41.85
C LEU A 64 -37.68 -31.13 -40.53
N GLN A 65 -37.95 -32.40 -40.25
CA GLN A 65 -37.47 -33.08 -39.05
C GLN A 65 -35.94 -33.16 -39.04
N ALA A 66 -35.30 -33.43 -40.18
CA ALA A 66 -33.84 -33.44 -40.31
C ALA A 66 -33.22 -32.05 -40.08
N ALA A 67 -33.85 -30.98 -40.57
CA ALA A 67 -33.42 -29.60 -40.33
C ALA A 67 -33.51 -29.23 -38.84
N ILE A 68 -34.61 -29.61 -38.18
CA ILE A 68 -34.82 -29.40 -36.74
C ILE A 68 -33.85 -30.24 -35.90
N SER A 69 -33.69 -31.53 -36.23
CA SER A 69 -32.75 -32.43 -35.55
C SER A 69 -31.28 -32.06 -35.83
N GLY A 70 -30.99 -31.42 -36.97
CA GLY A 70 -29.68 -30.84 -37.28
C GLY A 70 -29.37 -29.59 -36.45
N ALA A 71 -30.37 -28.80 -36.05
CA ALA A 71 -30.20 -27.64 -35.19
C ALA A 71 -29.67 -28.03 -33.79
N GLY A 72 -30.07 -29.18 -33.25
CA GLY A 72 -29.54 -29.71 -32.00
C GLY A 72 -28.04 -30.09 -32.02
N ARG A 73 -27.43 -30.26 -33.21
CA ARG A 73 -25.97 -30.40 -33.33
C ARG A 73 -25.23 -29.07 -33.15
N LYS A 74 -25.84 -27.94 -33.54
CA LYS A 74 -25.27 -26.61 -33.29
C LYS A 74 -25.35 -26.24 -31.81
N GLU A 75 -26.39 -26.70 -31.11
CA GLU A 75 -26.57 -26.50 -29.67
C GLU A 75 -25.52 -27.28 -28.85
N ARG A 76 -25.21 -28.53 -29.21
CA ARG A 76 -24.13 -29.29 -28.55
C ARG A 76 -22.73 -28.69 -28.74
N VAL A 77 -22.45 -28.13 -29.92
CA VAL A 77 -21.19 -27.41 -30.17
C VAL A 77 -21.13 -26.11 -29.36
N ALA A 78 -22.27 -25.42 -29.20
CA ALA A 78 -22.36 -24.25 -28.33
C ALA A 78 -22.15 -24.62 -26.85
N ASP A 79 -22.69 -25.73 -26.37
CA ASP A 79 -22.47 -26.22 -25.00
C ASP A 79 -20.99 -26.57 -24.73
N GLU A 80 -20.30 -27.21 -25.69
CA GLU A 80 -18.87 -27.51 -25.59
C GLU A 80 -17.99 -26.23 -25.64
N GLU A 81 -18.37 -25.22 -26.42
CA GLU A 81 -17.67 -23.93 -26.46
C GLU A 81 -17.88 -23.10 -25.18
N VAL A 82 -19.09 -23.17 -24.60
CA VAL A 82 -19.40 -22.55 -23.31
C VAL A 82 -18.60 -23.22 -22.19
N GLU A 83 -18.53 -24.56 -22.16
CA GLU A 83 -17.74 -25.29 -21.16
C GLU A 83 -16.24 -24.97 -21.24
N LYS A 84 -15.68 -24.84 -22.46
CA LYS A 84 -14.28 -24.39 -22.64
C LYS A 84 -14.07 -22.97 -22.12
N SER A 85 -14.99 -22.06 -22.44
CA SER A 85 -14.92 -20.67 -21.99
C SER A 85 -15.00 -20.57 -20.46
N ASP A 86 -15.86 -21.35 -19.82
CA ASP A 86 -15.98 -21.42 -18.35
C ASP A 86 -14.70 -21.96 -17.69
N ASN A 87 -14.07 -22.96 -18.30
CA ASN A 87 -12.80 -23.51 -17.80
C ASN A 87 -11.64 -22.52 -17.96
N GLU A 88 -11.56 -21.81 -19.09
CA GLU A 88 -10.60 -20.73 -19.31
C GLU A 88 -10.82 -19.58 -18.30
N TRP A 89 -12.07 -19.25 -18.01
CA TRP A 89 -12.39 -18.20 -17.05
C TRP A 89 -12.00 -18.62 -15.62
N LYS A 90 -12.26 -19.86 -15.22
CA LYS A 90 -11.79 -20.38 -13.92
C LYS A 90 -10.26 -20.33 -13.79
N LEU A 91 -9.54 -20.77 -14.81
CA LEU A 91 -8.07 -20.72 -14.82
C LEU A 91 -7.53 -19.30 -14.70
N LEU A 92 -8.11 -18.35 -15.43
CA LEU A 92 -7.74 -16.94 -15.35
C LEU A 92 -8.09 -16.33 -13.99
N GLN A 93 -9.23 -16.70 -13.40
CA GLN A 93 -9.61 -16.25 -12.06
C GLN A 93 -8.63 -16.77 -11.01
N GLU A 94 -8.31 -18.07 -11.01
CA GLU A 94 -7.34 -18.67 -10.09
C GLU A 94 -5.96 -18.02 -10.25
N SER A 95 -5.50 -17.79 -11.48
CA SER A 95 -4.24 -17.10 -11.74
C SER A 95 -4.24 -15.66 -11.23
N TRP A 96 -5.37 -14.95 -11.37
CA TRP A 96 -5.50 -13.59 -10.86
C TRP A 96 -5.49 -13.56 -9.34
N GLU A 97 -6.23 -14.45 -8.68
CA GLU A 97 -6.26 -14.58 -7.22
C GLU A 97 -4.85 -14.86 -6.68
N LEU A 98 -4.12 -15.79 -7.28
CA LEU A 98 -2.76 -16.14 -6.87
C LEU A 98 -1.77 -14.98 -7.03
N GLN A 99 -1.85 -14.24 -8.14
CA GLN A 99 -1.04 -13.03 -8.34
C GLN A 99 -1.38 -11.93 -7.35
N ASN A 100 -2.67 -11.76 -7.03
CA ASN A 100 -3.12 -10.75 -6.10
C ASN A 100 -2.69 -11.07 -4.66
N ASP A 101 -2.73 -12.34 -4.27
CA ASP A 101 -2.22 -12.79 -2.97
C ASP A 101 -0.69 -12.64 -2.87
N GLU A 102 0.06 -12.94 -3.93
CA GLU A 102 1.50 -12.69 -3.98
C GLU A 102 1.81 -11.19 -3.82
N LEU A 103 1.09 -10.33 -4.54
CA LEU A 103 1.25 -8.87 -4.42
C LEU A 103 0.91 -8.37 -3.01
N ARG A 104 -0.13 -8.92 -2.38
CA ARG A 104 -0.46 -8.59 -0.98
C ARG A 104 0.66 -8.99 -0.02
N GLN A 105 1.23 -10.18 -0.18
CA GLN A 105 2.37 -10.62 0.64
C GLN A 105 3.60 -9.75 0.44
N GLN A 106 3.91 -9.37 -0.80
CA GLN A 106 5.02 -8.45 -1.09
C GLN A 106 4.78 -7.08 -0.47
N LEU A 107 3.55 -6.58 -0.52
CA LEU A 107 3.18 -5.29 0.06
C LEU A 107 3.25 -5.31 1.59
N GLU A 108 2.85 -6.42 2.22
CA GLU A 108 2.99 -6.63 3.68
C GLU A 108 4.48 -6.64 4.09
N LYS A 109 5.33 -7.37 3.35
CA LYS A 109 6.78 -7.42 3.59
C LYS A 109 7.42 -6.04 3.44
N ALA A 110 7.10 -5.32 2.36
CA ALA A 110 7.62 -3.98 2.12
C ALA A 110 7.19 -2.99 3.21
N ARG A 111 5.97 -3.12 3.76
CA ARG A 111 5.52 -2.32 4.90
C ARG A 111 6.31 -2.62 6.17
N ALA A 112 6.51 -3.90 6.48
CA ALA A 112 7.30 -4.31 7.64
C ALA A 112 8.76 -3.82 7.53
N GLU A 113 9.36 -3.92 6.35
CA GLU A 113 10.71 -3.38 6.08
C GLU A 113 10.76 -1.85 6.23
N ALA A 114 9.74 -1.14 5.77
CA ALA A 114 9.65 0.31 5.91
C ALA A 114 9.52 0.74 7.39
N GLU A 115 8.73 0.01 8.18
CA GLU A 115 8.60 0.25 9.62
C GLU A 115 9.92 0.01 10.37
N ASP A 116 10.64 -1.07 10.05
CA ASP A 116 11.95 -1.37 10.64
C ASP A 116 12.99 -0.29 10.28
N LEU A 117 13.05 0.12 9.00
CA LEU A 117 13.93 1.21 8.57
C LEU A 117 13.59 2.53 9.25
N GLN A 118 12.31 2.81 9.51
CA GLN A 118 11.90 4.01 10.24
C GLN A 118 12.40 3.98 11.69
N LEU A 119 12.30 2.83 12.37
CA LEU A 119 12.84 2.67 13.73
C LEU A 119 14.36 2.85 13.77
N GLN A 120 15.07 2.32 12.78
CA GLN A 120 16.52 2.52 12.66
C GLN A 120 16.88 3.99 12.43
N LEU A 121 16.12 4.68 11.58
CA LEU A 121 16.31 6.10 11.32
C LEU A 121 16.12 6.94 12.59
N ASP A 122 15.07 6.66 13.36
CA ASP A 122 14.79 7.35 14.62
C ASP A 122 15.90 7.11 15.64
N ALA A 123 16.42 5.87 15.75
CA ALA A 123 17.55 5.56 16.61
C ALA A 123 18.82 6.33 16.23
N VAL A 124 19.17 6.35 14.94
CA VAL A 124 20.32 7.10 14.43
C VAL A 124 20.15 8.62 14.67
N GLN A 125 18.93 9.13 14.55
CA GLN A 125 18.64 10.53 14.81
C GLN A 125 18.86 10.88 16.29
N ILE A 126 18.44 10.03 17.22
CA ILE A 126 18.70 10.20 18.66
C ILE A 126 20.21 10.18 18.95
N GLU A 127 20.95 9.24 18.37
CA GLU A 127 22.41 9.16 18.55
C GLU A 127 23.11 10.41 18.01
N LYS A 128 22.70 10.88 16.83
CA LYS A 128 23.21 12.12 16.23
C LYS A 128 22.99 13.31 17.15
N GLU A 129 21.79 13.51 17.68
CA GLU A 129 21.50 14.59 18.63
C GLU A 129 22.34 14.48 19.91
N GLY A 130 22.60 13.25 20.37
CA GLY A 130 23.51 12.99 21.49
C GLY A 130 24.94 13.42 21.19
N CYS A 131 25.47 13.04 20.02
CA CYS A 131 26.79 13.44 19.56
C CYS A 131 26.92 14.96 19.37
N GLU A 132 25.91 15.62 18.82
CA GLU A 132 25.90 17.08 18.64
C GLU A 132 26.00 17.81 19.99
N LYS A 133 25.22 17.38 21.00
CA LYS A 133 25.30 17.95 22.36
C LYS A 133 26.67 17.75 22.98
N GLU A 134 27.29 16.59 22.75
CA GLU A 134 28.63 16.29 23.28
C GLU A 134 29.70 17.13 22.58
N VAL A 135 29.62 17.31 21.27
CA VAL A 135 30.49 18.22 20.51
C VAL A 135 30.38 19.64 21.05
N GLU A 136 29.17 20.16 21.26
CA GLU A 136 28.99 21.50 21.85
C GLU A 136 29.63 21.61 23.24
N ARG A 137 29.48 20.57 24.08
CA ARG A 137 30.09 20.52 25.42
C ARG A 137 31.61 20.60 25.34
N LEU A 138 32.21 19.79 24.46
CA LEU A 138 33.66 19.75 24.24
C LEU A 138 34.18 21.06 23.65
N GLU A 139 33.45 21.69 22.73
CA GLU A 139 33.82 22.99 22.18
C GLU A 139 33.84 24.08 23.25
N ARG A 140 32.85 24.11 24.15
CA ARG A 140 32.84 25.05 25.28
C ARG A 140 34.03 24.82 26.21
N ALA A 141 34.30 23.56 26.56
CA ALA A 141 35.44 23.19 27.40
C ALA A 141 36.78 23.59 26.75
N TRP A 142 36.94 23.32 25.45
CA TRP A 142 38.14 23.69 24.70
C TRP A 142 38.35 25.21 24.63
N LYS A 143 37.27 25.99 24.43
CA LYS A 143 37.35 27.47 24.45
C LYS A 143 37.81 28.00 25.81
N LEU A 144 37.31 27.41 26.90
CA LEU A 144 37.73 27.76 28.27
C LEU A 144 39.20 27.40 28.50
N GLU A 145 39.60 26.17 28.21
CA GLU A 145 40.97 25.70 28.35
C GLU A 145 41.95 26.58 27.56
N ARG A 146 41.60 26.92 26.32
CA ARG A 146 42.40 27.80 25.47
C ARG A 146 42.52 29.21 26.05
N LYS A 147 41.49 29.74 26.70
CA LYS A 147 41.53 31.04 27.38
C LYS A 147 42.45 30.97 28.60
N THR A 148 42.27 29.97 29.46
CA THR A 148 43.11 29.75 30.65
C THR A 148 44.57 29.55 30.28
N ALA A 149 44.86 28.77 29.24
CA ALA A 149 46.23 28.57 28.75
C ALA A 149 46.88 29.87 28.25
N LYS A 150 46.11 30.78 27.62
CA LYS A 150 46.61 32.10 27.21
C LYS A 150 46.92 32.98 28.42
N GLU A 151 46.03 33.00 29.42
CA GLU A 151 46.22 33.77 30.65
C GLU A 151 47.46 33.28 31.43
N LEU A 152 47.63 31.96 31.58
CA LEU A 152 48.81 31.36 32.19
C LEU A 152 50.10 31.72 31.46
N ARG A 153 50.10 31.68 30.12
CA ARG A 153 51.26 32.11 29.32
C ARG A 153 51.61 33.57 29.58
N GLN A 154 50.63 34.47 29.58
CA GLN A 154 50.86 35.88 29.88
C GLN A 154 51.43 36.08 31.30
N MET A 155 50.94 35.37 32.31
CA MET A 155 51.48 35.44 33.66
C MET A 155 52.93 34.93 33.75
N VAL A 156 53.26 33.86 33.02
CA VAL A 156 54.64 33.35 32.95
C VAL A 156 55.55 34.36 32.26
N ASP A 157 55.13 34.95 31.15
CA ASP A 157 55.91 35.97 30.43
C ASP A 157 56.16 37.23 31.30
N GLN A 158 55.15 37.66 32.05
CA GLN A 158 55.30 38.77 33.01
C GLN A 158 56.28 38.41 34.15
N SER A 159 56.13 37.22 34.74
CA SER A 159 56.99 36.77 35.85
C SER A 159 58.44 36.60 35.40
N THR A 160 58.66 36.06 34.20
CA THR A 160 60.01 35.91 33.62
C THR A 160 60.63 37.27 33.29
N GLY A 161 59.86 38.23 32.80
CA GLY A 161 60.28 39.63 32.63
C GLY A 161 60.74 40.26 33.95
N ALA A 162 59.92 40.16 35.00
CA ALA A 162 60.24 40.69 36.33
C ALA A 162 61.52 40.04 36.92
N LEU A 163 61.69 38.72 36.76
CA LEU A 163 62.91 38.03 37.16
C LEU A 163 64.14 38.53 36.40
N GLN A 164 64.02 38.80 35.10
CA GLN A 164 65.12 39.33 34.30
C GLN A 164 65.49 40.76 34.71
N GLU A 165 64.51 41.61 35.01
CA GLU A 165 64.74 42.95 35.55
C GLU A 165 65.41 42.91 36.92
N ALA A 166 64.96 42.04 37.83
CA ALA A 166 65.59 41.82 39.13
C ALA A 166 67.04 41.35 38.96
N ARG A 167 67.30 40.40 38.05
CA ARG A 167 68.65 39.93 37.71
C ARG A 167 69.53 41.06 37.19
N ASN A 168 69.03 41.88 36.27
CA ASN A 168 69.74 43.04 35.73
C ASN A 168 70.08 44.04 36.84
N THR A 169 69.16 44.26 37.77
CA THR A 169 69.34 45.16 38.92
C THR A 169 70.41 44.64 39.88
N ILE A 170 70.42 43.34 40.19
CA ILE A 170 71.47 42.70 40.99
C ILE A 170 72.84 42.87 40.32
N VAL A 171 72.94 42.65 39.01
CA VAL A 171 74.19 42.83 38.26
C VAL A 171 74.67 44.29 38.33
N ARG A 172 73.75 45.28 38.22
CA ARG A 172 74.09 46.70 38.38
C ARG A 172 74.61 47.00 39.79
N PHE A 173 73.92 46.56 40.83
CA PHE A 173 74.37 46.76 42.21
C PHE A 173 75.74 46.12 42.47
N LYS A 174 75.96 44.89 41.99
CA LYS A 174 77.25 44.20 42.09
C LYS A 174 78.37 45.03 41.46
N ARG A 175 78.12 45.59 40.26
CA ARG A 175 79.08 46.46 39.56
C ARG A 175 79.39 47.75 40.33
N ILE A 176 78.37 48.37 40.94
CA ILE A 176 78.55 49.56 41.79
C ILE A 176 79.41 49.23 43.01
N ILE A 177 79.13 48.12 43.69
CA ILE A 177 79.91 47.65 44.84
C ILE A 177 81.36 47.39 44.45
N GLU A 178 81.62 46.72 43.33
CA GLU A 178 82.98 46.48 42.80
C GLU A 178 83.73 47.80 42.50
N CYS A 179 83.05 48.82 41.97
CA CYS A 179 83.65 50.14 41.74
C CYS A 179 83.98 50.85 43.06
N MET A 180 83.09 50.80 44.05
CA MET A 180 83.33 51.39 45.37
C MET A 180 84.46 50.68 46.13
N GLY A 181 84.58 49.36 45.98
CA GLY A 181 85.67 48.57 46.56
C GLY A 181 87.04 48.97 46.00
N ARG A 182 87.15 49.15 44.67
CA ARG A 182 88.39 49.63 44.02
C ARG A 182 88.76 51.07 44.41
N ALA A 183 87.78 51.92 44.71
CA ALA A 183 88.03 53.28 45.21
C ALA A 183 88.55 53.31 46.66
N ARG A 184 88.46 52.19 47.39
CA ARG A 184 88.96 52.04 48.77
C ARG A 184 90.31 51.35 48.89
N GLU A 185 90.94 50.91 47.80
CA GLU A 185 92.34 50.46 47.84
C GLU A 185 93.22 51.69 48.15
N PRO A 186 93.90 51.75 49.32
CA PRO A 186 94.81 52.84 49.61
C PRO A 186 95.97 52.75 48.62
N LYS A 187 96.28 53.84 47.93
CA LYS A 187 97.59 53.99 47.29
C LYS A 187 98.63 54.04 48.42
N GLU A 188 99.18 52.89 48.79
CA GLU A 188 100.41 52.82 49.56
C GLU A 188 101.47 53.62 48.80
N ARG A 189 101.92 54.70 49.43
CA ARG A 189 103.13 55.45 49.11
C ARG A 189 104.03 55.41 50.34
#